data_AF-A0A383BYY9-F1
#
_entry.id   AF-A0A383BYY9-F1
#
_cell.length_a   1.000
_cell.length_b   1.000
_cell.length_c   1.000
_cell.angle_alpha   90.00
_cell.angle_beta   90.00
_cell.angle_gamma   90.00
#
_symmetry.space_group_name_H-M   'P 1'
#
loop_
_entity.id
_entity.type
_entity.pdbx_description
1 polymer ?
#
loop_
_entity_poly.entity_id
_entity_poly.type
_entity_poly.pdbx_seq_one_letter_code
_entity_poly.pdbx_strand_id
1 'polypeptide(L)'
;MLGLLENDAKYVNDRVKLSPLDGLDITISGATGLVGLNIISALNYYNCHFAKKQININALSYSEPSGIVYDIFKENSIKSISGDLDNYQFIKDIPSSDCIIHSAGYGQPGKFLDNKIKTISINTLATIGLSKRLKSNGRFLFLSSSEVYSGCSNDKNKEDDIGTTTPNHPRSCYIEGK
;
A
#
# COMPACT_ATOMS: atom_id res chain seq x y z
N MET A 1 -20.48 -2.15 -7.00
CA MET A 1 -19.07 -2.07 -6.52
C MET A 1 -18.16 -2.95 -7.37
N LEU A 2 -18.41 -4.26 -7.52
CA LEU A 2 -17.60 -5.14 -8.40
C LEU A 2 -17.43 -4.60 -9.83
N GLY A 3 -18.53 -4.27 -10.50
CA GLY A 3 -18.45 -3.72 -11.87
C GLY A 3 -17.69 -2.39 -11.98
N LEU A 4 -17.62 -1.59 -10.91
CA LEU A 4 -16.80 -0.37 -10.90
C LEU A 4 -15.31 -0.74 -10.80
N LEU A 5 -14.94 -1.60 -9.84
CA LEU A 5 -13.56 -2.08 -9.68
C LEU A 5 -13.04 -2.76 -10.95
N GLU A 6 -13.88 -3.53 -11.63
CA GLU A 6 -13.53 -4.20 -12.88
C GLU A 6 -13.32 -3.19 -14.02
N ASN A 7 -14.20 -2.20 -14.16
CA ASN A 7 -14.06 -1.14 -15.16
C ASN A 7 -12.80 -0.30 -14.93
N ASP A 8 -12.51 0.07 -13.68
CA ASP A 8 -11.31 0.81 -13.31
C ASP A 8 -10.05 -0.04 -13.53
N ALA A 9 -10.09 -1.32 -13.18
CA ALA A 9 -9.00 -2.26 -13.43
C ALA A 9 -8.71 -2.41 -14.93
N LYS A 10 -9.75 -2.53 -15.76
CA LYS A 10 -9.61 -2.53 -17.22
C LYS A 10 -8.99 -1.23 -17.73
N TYR A 11 -9.50 -0.09 -17.26
CA TYR A 11 -8.98 1.24 -17.63
C TYR A 11 -7.48 1.38 -17.37
N VAL A 12 -7.00 0.86 -16.24
CA VAL A 12 -5.57 0.80 -15.89
C VAL A 12 -4.80 -0.11 -16.84
N ASN A 13 -5.30 -1.32 -17.09
CA ASN A 13 -4.64 -2.30 -17.95
C ASN A 13 -4.53 -1.86 -19.41
N ASP A 14 -5.46 -1.02 -19.90
CA ASP A 14 -5.39 -0.42 -21.24
C ASP A 14 -4.26 0.63 -21.38
N ARG A 15 -3.72 1.15 -20.27
CA ARG A 15 -2.76 2.27 -20.24
C ARG A 15 -1.42 1.93 -19.62
N VAL A 16 -1.36 0.90 -18.79
CA VAL A 16 -0.17 0.51 -18.04
C VAL A 16 0.25 -0.90 -18.45
N LYS A 17 1.52 -1.03 -18.86
CA LYS A 17 2.09 -2.34 -19.18
C LYS A 17 2.49 -3.08 -17.90
N LEU A 18 1.70 -4.07 -17.51
CA LEU A 18 1.93 -4.90 -16.32
C LEU A 18 2.71 -6.19 -16.59
N SER A 19 3.02 -6.50 -17.84
CA SER A 19 3.80 -7.70 -18.21
C SER A 19 5.18 -7.86 -17.55
N PRO A 20 5.90 -6.79 -17.13
CA PRO A 20 7.12 -6.96 -16.34
C PRO A 20 6.88 -7.60 -14.97
N LEU A 21 5.63 -7.70 -14.52
CA LEU A 21 5.25 -8.30 -13.24
C LEU A 21 4.90 -9.79 -13.35
N ASP A 22 4.86 -10.37 -14.56
CA ASP A 22 4.51 -11.77 -14.80
C ASP A 22 5.30 -12.72 -13.88
N GLY A 23 4.58 -13.51 -13.08
CA GLY A 23 5.17 -14.51 -12.17
C GLY A 23 5.91 -13.96 -10.95
N LEU A 24 5.83 -12.64 -10.68
CA LEU A 24 6.45 -12.04 -9.50
C LEU A 24 5.61 -12.24 -8.24
N ASP A 25 6.29 -12.28 -7.09
CA ASP A 25 5.64 -12.17 -5.78
C ASP A 25 5.51 -10.69 -5.39
N ILE A 26 4.28 -10.23 -5.22
CA ILE A 26 3.97 -8.84 -4.85
C ILE A 26 3.24 -8.81 -3.51
N THR A 27 3.78 -8.06 -2.56
CA THR A 27 3.10 -7.79 -1.29
C THR A 27 2.51 -6.38 -1.29
N ILE A 28 1.24 -6.26 -0.92
CA ILE A 28 0.51 -4.99 -0.86
C ILE A 28 -0.05 -4.83 0.54
N SER A 29 0.48 -3.89 1.32
CA SER A 29 -0.11 -3.56 2.63
C SER A 29 -1.21 -2.52 2.48
N GLY A 30 -2.20 -2.51 3.37
CA GLY A 30 -3.36 -1.63 3.21
C GLY A 30 -4.31 -2.16 2.14
N ALA A 31 -4.29 -3.48 1.92
CA ALA A 31 -4.96 -4.19 0.84
C ALA A 31 -6.49 -4.01 0.84
N THR A 32 -7.08 -3.82 2.01
CA THR A 32 -8.54 -3.58 2.16
C THR A 32 -8.90 -2.09 2.10
N GLY A 33 -7.90 -1.20 2.05
CA GLY A 33 -8.09 0.23 1.86
C GLY A 33 -8.37 0.58 0.40
N LEU A 34 -8.87 1.79 0.16
CA LEU A 34 -9.28 2.25 -1.18
C LEU A 34 -8.17 2.05 -2.23
N VAL A 35 -6.96 2.56 -1.98
CA VAL A 35 -5.87 2.48 -2.96
C VAL A 35 -5.34 1.05 -3.10
N GLY A 36 -5.10 0.35 -1.99
CA GLY A 36 -4.61 -1.03 -2.00
C GLY A 36 -5.55 -1.98 -2.74
N LEU A 37 -6.86 -1.87 -2.50
CA LEU A 37 -7.87 -2.69 -3.16
C LEU A 37 -7.92 -2.44 -4.67
N ASN A 38 -7.88 -1.17 -5.10
CA ASN A 38 -7.86 -0.85 -6.53
C ASN A 38 -6.60 -1.37 -7.24
N ILE A 39 -5.43 -1.29 -6.60
CA ILE A 39 -4.19 -1.88 -7.13
C ILE A 39 -4.35 -3.40 -7.26
N ILE A 40 -4.86 -4.07 -6.22
CA ILE A 40 -5.11 -5.52 -6.25
C ILE A 40 -6.10 -5.87 -7.36
N SER A 41 -7.19 -5.13 -7.51
CA SER A 41 -8.17 -5.33 -8.59
C SER A 41 -7.54 -5.19 -9.98
N ALA A 42 -6.65 -4.20 -10.19
CA ALA A 42 -5.94 -4.02 -11.45
C ALA A 42 -4.97 -5.17 -11.76
N LEU A 43 -4.20 -5.63 -10.78
CA LEU A 43 -3.32 -6.79 -10.92
C LEU A 43 -4.09 -8.08 -11.13
N ASN A 44 -5.24 -8.22 -10.46
CA ASN A 44 -6.10 -9.38 -10.61
C ASN A 44 -6.72 -9.44 -12.00
N TYR A 45 -7.23 -8.32 -12.50
CA TYR A 45 -7.72 -8.22 -13.88
C TYR A 45 -6.62 -8.61 -14.88
N TYR A 46 -5.39 -8.14 -14.64
CA TYR A 46 -4.24 -8.55 -15.45
C TYR A 46 -4.02 -10.07 -15.43
N ASN A 47 -4.03 -10.68 -14.24
CA ASN A 47 -3.91 -12.14 -14.08
C ASN A 47 -4.97 -12.91 -14.88
N CYS A 48 -6.23 -12.46 -14.85
CA CYS A 48 -7.33 -13.17 -15.50
C CYS A 48 -7.34 -13.03 -17.03
N HIS A 49 -6.80 -11.93 -17.57
CA HIS A 49 -6.98 -11.60 -18.99
C HIS A 49 -5.70 -11.60 -19.83
N PHE A 50 -4.54 -11.33 -19.22
CA PHE A 50 -3.33 -10.99 -19.98
C PHE A 50 -2.05 -11.66 -19.50
N ALA A 51 -1.98 -12.08 -18.23
CA ALA A 51 -0.76 -12.62 -17.65
C ALA A 51 -0.34 -13.94 -18.32
N LYS A 52 0.95 -14.08 -18.62
CA LYS A 52 1.52 -15.37 -19.08
C LYS A 52 1.85 -16.27 -17.90
N LYS A 53 2.18 -15.66 -16.77
CA LYS A 53 2.41 -16.31 -15.48
C LYS A 53 1.71 -15.49 -14.41
N GLN A 54 0.90 -16.16 -13.61
CA GLN A 54 0.15 -15.51 -12.55
C GLN A 54 1.07 -14.74 -11.61
N ILE A 55 0.74 -13.48 -11.36
CA ILE A 55 1.33 -12.66 -10.30
C ILE A 55 0.81 -13.20 -8.97
N ASN A 56 1.71 -13.54 -8.05
CA ASN A 56 1.34 -13.97 -6.71
C ASN A 56 1.14 -12.74 -5.83
N ILE A 57 -0.07 -12.57 -5.30
CA ILE A 57 -0.42 -11.38 -4.52
C ILE A 57 -0.56 -11.75 -3.04
N ASN A 58 0.26 -11.14 -2.18
CA ASN A 58 0.11 -11.15 -0.73
C ASN A 58 -0.59 -9.85 -0.28
N ALA A 59 -1.86 -9.95 0.09
CA ALA A 59 -2.69 -8.84 0.53
C ALA A 59 -2.60 -8.69 2.05
N LEU A 60 -1.91 -7.65 2.55
CA LEU A 60 -1.81 -7.38 3.98
C LEU A 60 -2.85 -6.36 4.43
N SER A 61 -3.59 -6.70 5.48
CA SER A 61 -4.56 -5.81 6.13
C SER A 61 -4.48 -5.92 7.65
N TYR A 62 -4.95 -4.90 8.37
CA TYR A 62 -4.98 -4.94 9.83
C TYR A 62 -5.93 -6.02 10.36
N SER A 63 -7.11 -6.13 9.74
CA SER A 63 -8.13 -7.13 10.03
C SER A 63 -8.37 -8.03 8.83
N GLU A 64 -8.96 -9.20 9.07
CA GLU A 64 -9.46 -10.07 8.00
C GLU A 64 -10.40 -9.29 7.07
N PRO A 65 -10.27 -9.46 5.74
CA PRO A 65 -11.22 -8.90 4.80
C PRO A 65 -12.60 -9.53 5.03
N SER A 66 -13.65 -8.79 4.71
CA SER A 66 -15.02 -9.25 4.84
C SER A 66 -15.86 -8.83 3.63
N GLY A 67 -17.00 -9.51 3.46
CA GLY A 67 -17.91 -9.29 2.34
C GLY A 67 -17.19 -9.36 0.99
N ILE A 68 -17.47 -8.37 0.15
CA ILE A 68 -16.99 -8.33 -1.24
C ILE A 68 -15.46 -8.42 -1.38
N VAL A 69 -14.70 -7.89 -0.43
CA VAL A 69 -13.22 -7.93 -0.49
C VAL A 69 -12.72 -9.33 -0.19
N TYR A 70 -13.36 -10.03 0.75
CA TYR A 70 -13.06 -11.44 1.02
C TYR A 70 -13.35 -12.30 -0.19
N ASP A 71 -14.50 -12.09 -0.84
CA ASP A 71 -14.90 -12.85 -2.04
C ASP A 71 -13.89 -12.64 -3.18
N ILE A 72 -13.51 -11.38 -3.46
CA ILE A 72 -12.46 -11.06 -4.45
C ILE A 72 -11.16 -11.80 -4.11
N PHE A 73 -10.71 -11.76 -2.86
CA PHE A 73 -9.43 -12.36 -2.51
C PHE A 73 -9.48 -13.88 -2.66
N LYS A 74 -10.56 -14.51 -2.21
CA LYS A 74 -10.76 -15.95 -2.24
C LYS A 74 -10.89 -16.48 -3.67
N GLU A 75 -11.76 -15.89 -4.47
CA GLU A 75 -12.06 -16.35 -5.84
C GLU A 75 -10.84 -16.26 -6.75
N ASN A 76 -9.93 -15.33 -6.46
CA ASN A 76 -8.77 -15.04 -7.29
C ASN A 76 -7.45 -15.55 -6.71
N SER A 77 -7.50 -16.44 -5.72
CA SER A 77 -6.31 -17.02 -5.07
C SER A 77 -5.32 -15.98 -4.53
N ILE A 78 -5.82 -14.83 -4.08
CA ILE A 78 -5.01 -13.78 -3.43
C ILE A 78 -4.78 -14.21 -1.98
N LYS A 79 -3.51 -14.24 -1.55
CA LYS A 79 -3.15 -14.62 -0.19
C LYS A 79 -3.44 -13.47 0.77
N SER A 80 -4.55 -13.55 1.49
CA SER A 80 -4.88 -12.63 2.58
C SER A 80 -4.01 -12.93 3.81
N ILE A 81 -3.37 -11.91 4.38
CA ILE A 81 -2.57 -11.99 5.60
C ILE A 81 -2.96 -10.84 6.51
N SER A 82 -3.62 -11.14 7.62
CA SER A 82 -4.09 -10.10 8.52
C SER A 82 -3.22 -9.99 9.75
N GLY A 83 -2.91 -8.75 10.14
CA GLY A 83 -2.20 -8.47 11.36
C GLY A 83 -1.70 -7.04 11.44
N ASP A 84 -1.16 -6.73 12.61
CA ASP A 84 -0.73 -5.39 12.94
C ASP A 84 0.71 -5.12 12.48
N LEU A 85 0.89 -4.14 11.60
CA LEU A 85 2.20 -3.75 11.09
C LEU A 85 3.07 -3.01 12.12
N ASP A 86 2.54 -2.66 13.28
CA ASP A 86 3.33 -2.21 14.43
C ASP A 86 3.98 -3.39 15.18
N ASN A 87 3.52 -4.61 14.91
CA ASN A 87 4.10 -5.82 15.49
C ASN A 87 5.26 -6.32 14.62
N TYR A 88 6.48 -6.15 15.12
CA TYR A 88 7.69 -6.62 14.45
C TYR A 88 7.71 -8.13 14.19
N GLN A 89 7.15 -8.95 15.09
CA GLN A 89 7.11 -10.39 14.90
C GLN A 89 6.17 -10.76 13.75
N PHE A 90 5.02 -10.09 13.65
CA PHE A 90 4.13 -10.24 12.49
C PHE A 90 4.84 -9.90 11.18
N ILE A 91 5.59 -8.78 11.14
CA ILE A 91 6.32 -8.38 9.93
C ILE A 91 7.36 -9.43 9.49
N LYS A 92 8.06 -10.06 10.43
CA LYS A 92 9.03 -11.11 10.10
C LYS A 92 8.42 -12.29 9.38
N ASP A 93 7.16 -12.59 9.66
CA ASP A 93 6.45 -13.74 9.12
C ASP A 93 5.82 -13.45 7.75
N ILE A 94 5.82 -12.18 7.31
CA ILE A 94 5.41 -11.79 5.96
C ILE A 94 6.36 -12.42 4.92
N PRO A 95 5.85 -13.08 3.87
CA PRO A 95 6.71 -13.68 2.84
C PRO A 95 7.60 -12.64 2.15
N SER A 96 8.79 -13.06 1.71
CA SER A 96 9.63 -12.19 0.91
C SER A 96 9.02 -11.96 -0.48
N SER A 97 9.20 -10.77 -1.05
CA SER A 97 8.57 -10.38 -2.33
C SER A 97 9.54 -9.66 -3.26
N ASP A 98 9.28 -9.79 -4.57
CA ASP A 98 9.99 -9.07 -5.63
C ASP A 98 9.57 -7.59 -5.66
N CYS A 99 8.32 -7.32 -5.27
CA CYS A 99 7.80 -5.96 -5.11
C CYS A 99 7.00 -5.84 -3.81
N ILE A 100 7.17 -4.73 -3.10
CA ILE A 100 6.33 -4.38 -1.95
C ILE A 100 5.74 -2.99 -2.19
N ILE A 101 4.40 -2.91 -2.19
CA ILE A 101 3.65 -1.66 -2.27
C ILE A 101 3.08 -1.37 -0.89
N HIS A 102 3.64 -0.37 -0.22
CA HIS A 102 3.23 0.03 1.12
C HIS A 102 2.19 1.15 1.05
N SER A 103 0.91 0.77 0.99
CA SER A 103 -0.24 1.70 1.07
C SER A 103 -0.98 1.67 2.41
N ALA A 104 -0.48 0.91 3.38
CA ALA A 104 -1.01 0.95 4.74
C ALA A 104 -0.67 2.27 5.41
N GLY A 105 -1.67 2.87 6.05
CA GLY A 105 -1.56 4.15 6.74
C GLY A 105 -2.94 4.74 6.96
N TYR A 106 -2.99 5.74 7.84
CA TYR A 106 -4.19 6.51 8.07
C TYR A 106 -4.18 7.71 7.12
N GLY A 107 -4.96 7.67 6.04
CA GLY A 107 -5.12 8.82 5.13
C GLY A 107 -6.15 9.86 5.60
N GLN A 108 -6.85 9.59 6.71
CA GLN A 108 -7.90 10.45 7.25
C GLN A 108 -7.40 11.20 8.50
N PRO A 109 -7.47 12.54 8.55
CA PRO A 109 -7.00 13.34 9.68
C PRO A 109 -7.45 12.90 11.06
N GLY A 110 -8.74 12.57 11.23
CA GLY A 110 -9.24 12.07 12.51
C GLY A 110 -8.49 10.81 12.98
N LYS A 111 -8.36 9.81 12.10
CA LYS A 111 -7.80 8.50 12.47
C LYS A 111 -6.32 8.54 12.83
N PHE A 112 -5.51 9.38 12.18
CA PHE A 112 -4.09 9.46 12.55
C PHE A 112 -3.83 10.31 13.80
N LEU A 113 -4.73 11.25 14.12
CA LEU A 113 -4.62 12.04 15.34
C LEU A 113 -5.09 11.26 16.58
N ASP A 114 -6.01 10.31 16.42
CA ASP A 114 -6.51 9.45 17.50
C ASP A 114 -5.39 8.61 18.14
N ASN A 115 -4.42 8.14 17.35
CA ASN A 115 -3.26 7.41 17.86
C ASN A 115 -1.96 7.83 17.14
N LYS A 116 -1.34 8.90 17.67
CA LYS A 116 -0.12 9.49 17.12
C LYS A 116 1.07 8.55 17.10
N ILE A 117 1.26 7.75 18.15
CA ILE A 117 2.37 6.78 18.25
C ILE A 117 2.20 5.71 17.17
N LYS A 118 0.98 5.19 17.01
CA LYS A 118 0.67 4.21 15.97
C LYS A 118 0.91 4.76 14.57
N THR A 119 0.52 6.01 14.34
CA THR A 119 0.73 6.70 13.06
C THR A 119 2.22 6.78 12.72
N ILE A 120 3.06 7.24 13.64
CA ILE A 120 4.51 7.29 13.42
C ILE A 120 5.05 5.89 13.14
N SER A 121 4.69 4.90 13.97
CA SER A 121 5.18 3.54 13.85
C SER A 121 4.86 2.91 12.49
N ILE A 122 3.60 3.02 12.03
CA ILE A 122 3.19 2.48 10.73
C ILE A 122 3.99 3.12 9.60
N ASN A 123 4.22 4.43 9.61
CA ASN A 123 4.94 5.06 8.50
C ASN A 123 6.47 4.88 8.57
N THR A 124 7.03 4.55 9.74
CA THR A 124 8.47 4.38 9.95
C THR A 124 8.88 2.91 10.14
N LEU A 125 8.51 2.30 11.27
CA LEU A 125 8.87 0.94 11.64
C LEU A 125 8.32 -0.09 10.65
N ALA A 126 7.08 0.06 10.19
CA ALA A 126 6.54 -0.86 9.19
C ALA A 126 7.24 -0.70 7.84
N THR A 127 7.53 0.53 7.40
CA THR A 127 8.29 0.79 6.17
C THR A 127 9.66 0.09 6.20
N ILE A 128 10.42 0.26 7.29
CA ILE A 128 11.72 -0.38 7.48
C ILE A 128 11.59 -1.91 7.59
N GLY A 129 10.58 -2.39 8.32
CA GLY A 129 10.34 -3.81 8.53
C GLY A 129 9.96 -4.52 7.22
N LEU A 130 9.07 -3.93 6.44
CA LEU A 130 8.64 -4.44 5.14
C LEU A 130 9.77 -4.36 4.11
N SER A 131 10.59 -3.31 4.09
CA SER A 131 11.72 -3.22 3.15
C SER A 131 12.73 -4.36 3.34
N LYS A 132 12.92 -4.84 4.58
CA LYS A 132 13.71 -6.04 4.89
C LYS A 132 13.09 -7.36 4.40
N ARG A 133 11.85 -7.34 3.91
CA ARG A 133 11.18 -8.49 3.28
C ARG A 133 11.33 -8.50 1.76
N LEU A 134 12.05 -7.55 1.17
CA LEU A 134 12.37 -7.63 -0.26
C LEU A 134 13.32 -8.79 -0.56
N LYS A 135 13.09 -9.46 -1.67
CA LYS A 135 14.07 -10.36 -2.28
C LYS A 135 15.26 -9.55 -2.83
N SER A 136 16.34 -10.24 -3.20
CA SER A 136 17.45 -9.62 -3.91
C SER A 136 16.95 -8.91 -5.17
N ASN A 137 17.35 -7.65 -5.37
CA ASN A 137 16.89 -6.75 -6.44
C ASN A 137 15.38 -6.40 -6.41
N GLY A 138 14.71 -6.66 -5.28
CA GLY A 138 13.31 -6.29 -5.09
C GLY A 138 13.11 -4.77 -5.08
N ARG A 139 11.88 -4.33 -5.35
CA ARG A 139 11.51 -2.91 -5.38
C ARG A 139 10.50 -2.58 -4.30
N PHE A 140 10.68 -1.43 -3.66
CA PHE A 140 9.73 -0.88 -2.70
C PHE A 140 9.02 0.33 -3.30
N LEU A 141 7.70 0.38 -3.19
CA LEU A 141 6.90 1.55 -3.49
C LEU A 141 6.21 2.01 -2.21
N PHE A 142 6.65 3.14 -1.68
CA PHE A 142 6.02 3.78 -0.52
C PHE A 142 5.01 4.83 -0.99
N LEU A 143 3.77 4.74 -0.52
CA LEU A 143 2.78 5.78 -0.77
C LEU A 143 2.94 6.88 0.28
N SER A 144 3.73 7.90 -0.08
CA SER A 144 3.92 9.12 0.72
C SER A 144 2.68 10.02 0.66
N SER A 145 2.81 11.29 1.05
CA SER A 145 1.70 12.24 1.13
C SER A 145 2.13 13.64 0.75
N SER A 146 1.25 14.44 0.16
CA SER A 146 1.49 15.86 -0.06
C SER A 146 1.69 16.67 1.23
N GLU A 147 1.32 16.10 2.38
CA GLU A 147 1.55 16.71 3.70
C GLU A 147 3.03 16.90 4.03
N VAL A 148 3.96 16.22 3.34
CA VAL A 148 5.42 16.46 3.47
C VAL A 148 5.84 17.87 3.02
N TYR A 149 5.01 18.52 2.20
CA TYR A 149 5.21 19.90 1.73
C TYR A 149 4.43 20.92 2.58
N SER A 150 3.88 20.51 3.73
CA SER A 150 3.10 21.42 4.57
C SER A 150 3.95 22.63 4.97
N GLY A 151 3.34 23.82 4.96
CA GLY A 151 4.02 25.08 5.27
C GLY A 151 4.75 25.73 4.08
N CYS A 152 4.93 25.02 2.95
CA CYS A 152 5.41 25.64 1.72
C CYS A 152 4.48 26.80 1.29
N SER A 153 5.07 27.89 0.82
CA SER A 153 4.35 29.05 0.26
C SER A 153 4.15 28.96 -1.26
N ASN A 154 4.65 27.90 -1.90
CA ASN A 154 4.50 27.67 -3.33
C ASN A 154 3.06 27.30 -3.68
N ASP A 155 2.51 27.90 -4.75
CA ASP A 155 1.18 27.55 -5.28
C ASP A 155 1.13 26.10 -5.83
N LYS A 156 2.28 25.57 -6.24
CA LYS A 156 2.45 24.20 -6.74
C LYS A 156 3.76 23.63 -6.21
N ASN A 157 3.65 22.60 -5.38
CA ASN A 157 4.83 21.91 -4.87
C ASN A 157 5.48 21.05 -5.96
N LYS A 158 6.81 21.01 -5.96
CA LYS A 158 7.66 20.11 -6.72
C LYS A 158 8.25 19.03 -5.80
N GLU A 159 8.76 17.94 -6.38
CA GLU A 159 9.32 16.82 -5.62
C GLU A 159 10.62 17.15 -4.87
N ASP A 160 11.28 18.26 -5.21
CA ASP A 160 12.46 18.79 -4.52
C ASP A 160 12.11 19.89 -3.49
N ASP A 161 10.84 20.27 -3.35
CA ASP A 161 10.40 21.20 -2.31
C ASP A 161 10.43 20.53 -0.93
N ILE A 162 10.71 21.34 0.10
CA ILE A 162 10.80 20.89 1.49
C ILE A 162 9.77 21.64 2.33
N GLY A 163 8.88 20.90 3.00
CA GLY A 163 7.92 21.47 3.93
C GLY A 163 8.59 22.20 5.09
N THR A 164 7.90 23.20 5.65
CA THR A 164 8.43 24.06 6.72
C THR A 164 7.70 23.85 8.05
N THR A 165 7.06 22.69 8.25
CA THR A 165 6.47 22.34 9.53
C THR A 165 7.53 22.02 10.58
N THR A 166 7.11 21.96 11.84
CA THR A 166 7.97 21.58 12.96
C THR A 166 7.38 20.36 13.68
N PRO A 167 8.17 19.65 14.51
CA PRO A 167 7.66 18.55 15.34
C PRO A 167 6.50 18.93 16.28
N ASN A 168 6.33 20.23 16.58
CA ASN A 168 5.22 20.76 17.38
C ASN A 168 3.91 20.89 16.59
N HIS A 169 3.93 20.71 15.27
CA HIS A 169 2.73 20.80 14.44
C HIS A 169 1.68 19.76 14.88
N PRO A 170 0.38 20.09 14.94
CA PRO A 170 -0.64 19.16 15.43
C PRO A 170 -0.68 17.81 14.72
N ARG A 171 -0.27 17.80 13.44
CA ARG A 171 -0.21 16.63 12.55
C ARG A 171 1.21 16.08 12.36
N SER A 172 2.18 16.47 13.19
CA SER A 172 3.58 16.06 13.05
C SER A 172 3.77 14.54 13.04
N CYS A 173 2.95 13.80 13.80
CA CYS A 173 2.99 12.34 13.81
C CYS A 173 2.74 11.69 12.43
N TYR A 174 2.04 12.39 11.54
CA TYR A 174 1.81 11.96 10.17
C TYR A 174 2.85 12.56 9.22
N ILE A 175 3.09 13.87 9.31
CA ILE A 175 4.02 14.59 8.42
C ILE A 175 5.44 14.05 8.56
N GLU A 176 5.97 13.99 9.78
CA GLU A 176 7.34 13.53 10.07
C GLU A 176 7.48 12.00 9.96
N GLY A 177 6.35 11.28 9.99
CA GLY A 177 6.35 9.84 9.81
C GLY A 177 6.45 9.43 8.34
N LYS A 178 5.96 10.27 7.43
CA LYS A 178 5.98 10.06 5.97
C LYS A 178 7.34 10.39 5.37
#